data_AF-A0A3P8WQK8-F1
#
_entry.id   AF-A0A3P8WQK8-F1
#
_cell.length_a   1.000
_cell.length_b   1.000
_cell.length_c   1.000
_cell.angle_alpha   90.00
_cell.angle_beta   90.00
_cell.angle_gamma   90.00
#
_symmetry.space_group_name_H-M   'P 1'
#
loop_
_entity.id
_entity.type
_entity.pdbx_description
1 polymer ?
#
loop_
_entity_poly.entity_id
_entity_poly.type
_entity_poly.pdbx_seq_one_letter_code
_entity_poly.pdbx_strand_id
1 'polypeptide(L)'
;MCCVLLCAVCAACVLIYYAPSGCYDCCIRCIGAVPYPSLVATLLCYAGMAMFCGCGHEALAQTGVLVETYFARNVQDYEVMASFIKYFQYVIYGLASFFFLFGILLLAEGFYTTSAVKQSFGEFRSTQCGRCLSLTFIIVTYILAFIWLAVFALAAIPVFFLFNMEQTCHNINLLVETTPSINQHSWICMDARQYGLLPWNALPGKACGTYLASICKTSEFYVTYDLYIAAFAGAGITLLALFLYLFATTYNYAVLRFLGRKGVR
;
A
#
# COMPACT_ATOMS: atom_id res chain seq x y z
N MET A 1 21.44 -3.18 1.59
CA MET A 1 20.45 -2.73 2.59
C MET A 1 19.81 -3.85 3.41
N CYS A 2 19.58 -5.07 2.89
CA CYS A 2 19.12 -6.22 3.70
C CYS A 2 20.05 -6.61 4.86
N CYS A 3 21.38 -6.52 4.71
CA CYS A 3 22.30 -6.81 5.82
C CYS A 3 22.25 -5.78 6.96
N VAL A 4 21.82 -4.54 6.71
CA VAL A 4 21.80 -3.49 7.75
C VAL A 4 20.56 -3.64 8.64
N LEU A 5 19.43 -4.07 8.07
CA LEU A 5 18.22 -4.41 8.83
C LEU A 5 18.36 -5.71 9.62
N LEU A 6 19.02 -6.74 9.05
CA LEU A 6 19.39 -7.93 9.82
C LEU A 6 20.38 -7.57 10.95
N CYS A 7 21.34 -6.67 10.70
CA CYS A 7 22.24 -6.18 11.74
C CYS A 7 21.56 -5.32 12.80
N ALA A 8 20.47 -4.59 12.52
CA ALA A 8 19.76 -3.81 13.53
C ALA A 8 18.92 -4.70 14.46
N VAL A 9 18.30 -5.77 13.92
CA VAL A 9 17.61 -6.79 14.72
C VAL A 9 18.63 -7.64 15.50
N CYS A 10 19.77 -7.98 14.89
CA CYS A 10 20.89 -8.57 15.61
C CYS A 10 21.47 -7.60 16.66
N ALA A 11 21.58 -6.30 16.42
CA ALA A 11 22.13 -5.32 17.36
C ALA A 11 21.22 -5.12 18.58
N ALA A 12 19.90 -5.15 18.38
CA ALA A 12 18.93 -5.16 19.48
C ALA A 12 19.02 -6.47 20.30
N CYS A 13 19.30 -7.61 19.67
CA CYS A 13 19.59 -8.87 20.37
C CYS A 13 21.00 -8.89 21.03
N VAL A 14 21.98 -8.20 20.46
CA VAL A 14 23.36 -8.10 20.98
C VAL A 14 23.42 -7.25 22.26
N LEU A 15 22.53 -6.28 22.43
CA LEU A 15 22.46 -5.51 23.69
C LEU A 15 21.94 -6.32 24.90
N ILE A 16 21.35 -7.51 24.69
CA ILE A 16 20.84 -8.37 25.77
C ILE A 16 21.73 -9.60 26.02
N TYR A 17 22.56 -10.02 25.06
CA TYR A 17 23.38 -11.25 25.15
C TYR A 17 24.86 -10.97 25.47
N TYR A 18 25.14 -10.54 26.71
CA TYR A 18 26.42 -10.82 27.35
C TYR A 18 26.31 -12.15 28.09
N ALA A 19 26.62 -13.27 27.44
CA ALA A 19 26.82 -14.56 28.10
C ALA A 19 27.96 -15.37 27.44
N PRO A 20 28.84 -16.04 28.22
CA PRO A 20 30.18 -16.46 27.83
C PRO A 20 30.25 -17.89 27.24
N SER A 21 29.30 -18.28 26.38
CA SER A 21 29.33 -19.59 25.71
C SER A 21 29.02 -19.46 24.22
N GLY A 22 30.07 -19.62 23.39
CA GLY A 22 30.03 -19.95 21.96
C GLY A 22 29.13 -19.10 21.04
N CYS A 23 29.75 -18.22 20.25
CA CYS A 23 29.05 -17.37 19.26
C CYS A 23 28.19 -18.16 18.24
N TYR A 24 28.58 -19.40 17.91
CA TYR A 24 27.90 -20.26 16.93
C TYR A 24 26.54 -20.82 17.41
N ASP A 25 26.47 -21.36 18.64
CA ASP A 25 25.24 -21.96 19.19
C ASP A 25 24.18 -20.89 19.51
N CYS A 26 24.62 -19.71 19.96
CA CYS A 26 23.72 -18.56 20.11
C CYS A 26 23.15 -18.11 18.75
N CYS A 27 23.97 -18.08 17.70
CA CYS A 27 23.52 -17.66 16.36
C CYS A 27 22.48 -18.63 15.78
N ILE A 28 22.69 -19.94 15.89
CA ILE A 28 21.72 -20.95 15.42
C ILE A 28 20.39 -20.85 16.18
N ARG A 29 20.44 -20.65 17.51
CA ARG A 29 19.23 -20.46 18.33
C ARG A 29 18.49 -19.18 17.96
N CYS A 30 19.20 -18.08 17.70
CA CYS A 30 18.60 -16.83 17.25
C CYS A 30 17.95 -16.97 15.88
N ILE A 31 18.61 -17.62 14.92
CA ILE A 31 18.08 -17.86 13.57
C ILE A 31 16.81 -18.71 13.63
N GLY A 32 16.80 -19.78 14.45
CA GLY A 32 15.61 -20.62 14.65
C GLY A 32 14.45 -19.92 15.37
N ALA A 33 14.71 -18.80 16.05
CA ALA A 33 13.73 -18.03 16.79
C ALA A 33 13.07 -16.89 15.99
N VAL A 34 13.53 -16.62 14.76
CA VAL A 34 12.97 -15.56 13.92
C VAL A 34 11.60 -15.98 13.37
N PRO A 35 10.54 -15.17 13.54
CA PRO A 35 9.25 -15.39 12.92
C PRO A 35 9.32 -15.03 11.43
N TYR A 36 9.91 -15.90 10.61
CA TYR A 36 10.07 -15.66 9.16
C TYR A 36 8.77 -15.23 8.46
N PRO A 37 7.59 -15.81 8.75
CA PRO A 37 6.34 -15.34 8.13
C PRO A 37 6.00 -13.90 8.48
N SER A 38 6.09 -13.52 9.77
CA SER A 38 5.83 -12.15 10.22
C SER A 38 6.87 -11.18 9.69
N LEU A 39 8.14 -11.59 9.58
CA LEU A 39 9.21 -10.76 9.01
C LEU A 39 8.96 -10.46 7.53
N VAL A 40 8.64 -11.48 6.73
CA VAL A 40 8.29 -11.31 5.31
C VAL A 40 7.04 -10.45 5.17
N ALA A 41 6.02 -10.67 6.00
CA ALA A 41 4.83 -9.84 6.01
C ALA A 41 5.17 -8.36 6.33
N THR A 42 6.05 -8.07 7.28
CA THR A 42 6.49 -6.70 7.58
C THR A 42 7.18 -6.05 6.39
N LEU A 43 8.09 -6.76 5.73
CA LEU A 43 8.80 -6.21 4.57
C LEU A 43 7.84 -5.92 3.42
N LEU A 44 6.90 -6.84 3.14
CA LEU A 44 5.86 -6.63 2.14
C LEU A 44 4.94 -5.47 2.52
N CYS A 45 4.54 -5.38 3.80
CA CYS A 45 3.71 -4.29 4.28
C CYS A 45 4.39 -2.93 4.07
N TYR A 46 5.67 -2.80 4.42
CA TYR A 46 6.40 -1.55 4.24
C TYR A 46 6.65 -1.23 2.76
N ALA A 47 6.98 -2.22 1.93
CA ALA A 47 7.14 -2.02 0.50
C ALA A 47 5.82 -1.58 -0.16
N GLY A 48 4.71 -2.27 0.15
CA GLY A 48 3.38 -1.95 -0.35
C GLY A 48 2.92 -0.57 0.10
N MET A 49 3.07 -0.25 1.39
CA MET A 49 2.72 1.07 1.93
C MET A 49 3.59 2.18 1.36
N ALA A 50 4.89 1.97 1.19
CA ALA A 50 5.78 2.96 0.58
C ALA A 50 5.40 3.23 -0.88
N MET A 51 5.08 2.19 -1.66
CA MET A 51 4.60 2.35 -3.03
C MET A 51 3.23 3.02 -3.08
N PHE A 52 2.26 2.57 -2.28
CA PHE A 52 0.92 3.16 -2.25
C PHE A 52 0.93 4.62 -1.82
N CYS A 53 1.60 4.94 -0.70
CA CYS A 53 1.65 6.29 -0.17
C CYS A 53 2.52 7.22 -1.03
N GLY A 54 3.71 6.77 -1.45
CA GLY A 54 4.63 7.56 -2.25
C GLY A 54 4.08 7.83 -3.65
N CYS A 55 3.76 6.78 -4.40
CA CYS A 55 3.23 6.94 -5.75
C CYS A 55 1.83 7.56 -5.74
N GLY A 56 0.99 7.24 -4.75
CA GLY A 56 -0.32 7.86 -4.60
C GLY A 56 -0.25 9.35 -4.30
N HIS A 57 0.70 9.80 -3.49
CA HIS A 57 0.91 11.23 -3.20
C HIS A 57 1.27 12.01 -4.47
N GLU A 58 2.27 11.52 -5.21
CA GLU A 58 2.73 12.14 -6.45
C GLU A 58 1.66 12.07 -7.55
N ALA A 59 0.96 10.94 -7.68
CA ALA A 59 -0.13 10.78 -8.65
C ALA A 59 -1.27 11.77 -8.41
N LEU A 60 -1.67 11.97 -7.15
CA LEU A 60 -2.69 12.95 -6.78
C LEU A 60 -2.25 14.39 -7.08
N ALA A 61 -0.99 14.73 -6.79
CA ALA A 61 -0.44 16.04 -7.09
C ALA A 61 -0.42 16.31 -8.61
N GLN A 62 0.04 15.35 -9.41
CA GLN A 62 0.07 15.45 -10.87
C GLN A 62 -1.34 15.49 -11.48
N THR A 63 -2.29 14.76 -10.91
CA THR A 63 -3.70 14.81 -11.35
C THR A 63 -4.29 16.20 -11.16
N GLY A 64 -3.92 16.90 -10.08
CA GLY A 64 -4.30 18.31 -9.89
C GLY A 64 -3.82 19.18 -11.04
N VAL A 65 -2.54 19.10 -11.38
CA VAL A 65 -1.94 19.87 -12.50
C VAL A 65 -2.57 19.50 -13.84
N LEU A 66 -2.80 18.21 -14.09
CA LEU A 66 -3.41 17.73 -15.34
C LEU A 66 -4.85 18.27 -15.49
N VAL A 67 -5.65 18.20 -14.43
CA VAL A 67 -7.04 18.70 -14.45
C VAL A 67 -7.08 20.22 -14.60
N GLU A 68 -6.23 20.94 -13.85
CA GLU A 68 -6.13 22.39 -13.91
C GLU A 68 -5.72 22.89 -15.31
N THR A 69 -4.76 22.20 -15.94
CA THR A 69 -4.21 22.63 -17.23
C THR A 69 -5.09 22.23 -18.41
N TYR A 70 -5.72 21.05 -18.35
CA TYR A 70 -6.36 20.44 -19.52
C TYR A 70 -7.89 20.25 -19.44
N PHE A 71 -8.51 20.32 -18.26
CA PHE A 71 -9.94 20.01 -18.11
C PHE A 71 -10.74 21.14 -17.47
N ALA A 72 -10.13 21.96 -16.60
CA ALA A 72 -10.77 23.07 -15.91
C ALA A 72 -10.39 24.40 -16.57
N ARG A 73 -11.40 25.21 -16.94
CA ARG A 73 -11.19 26.60 -17.41
C ARG A 73 -11.56 27.64 -16.35
N ASN A 74 -12.37 27.26 -15.37
CA ASN A 74 -12.81 28.10 -14.27
C ASN A 74 -12.18 27.61 -12.96
N VAL A 75 -11.61 28.55 -12.19
CA VAL A 75 -10.98 28.27 -10.89
C VAL A 75 -11.98 27.64 -9.89
N GLN A 76 -13.25 28.05 -9.94
CA GLN A 76 -14.30 27.56 -9.05
C GLN A 76 -14.60 26.05 -9.19
N ASP A 77 -14.46 25.48 -10.38
CA ASP A 77 -14.68 24.04 -10.61
C ASP A 77 -13.50 23.18 -10.09
N TYR A 78 -12.32 23.80 -9.96
CA TYR A 78 -11.09 23.17 -9.49
C TYR A 78 -10.93 23.23 -7.96
N GLU A 79 -11.46 24.25 -7.28
CA GLU A 79 -11.34 24.43 -5.82
C GLU A 79 -11.81 23.21 -5.01
N VAL A 80 -12.93 22.60 -5.42
CA VAL A 80 -13.47 21.39 -4.77
C VAL A 80 -12.51 20.22 -4.96
N MET A 81 -12.03 20.00 -6.19
CA MET A 81 -11.13 18.89 -6.53
C MET A 81 -9.76 19.03 -5.85
N ALA A 82 -9.20 20.24 -5.82
CA ALA A 82 -7.98 20.56 -5.10
C ALA A 82 -8.10 20.32 -3.58
N SER A 83 -9.27 20.59 -3.00
CA SER A 83 -9.55 20.29 -1.59
C SER A 83 -9.60 18.79 -1.32
N PHE A 84 -10.21 18.01 -2.23
CA PHE A 84 -10.20 16.55 -2.16
C PHE A 84 -8.77 16.00 -2.22
N ILE A 85 -7.95 16.45 -3.17
CA ILE A 85 -6.53 16.03 -3.28
C ILE A 85 -5.79 16.25 -1.96
N LYS A 86 -5.90 17.46 -1.38
CA LYS A 86 -5.25 17.78 -0.10
C LYS A 86 -5.70 16.84 1.03
N TYR A 87 -6.99 16.55 1.12
CA TYR A 87 -7.51 15.64 2.13
C TYR A 87 -6.93 14.22 1.98
N PHE A 88 -6.89 13.68 0.76
CA PHE A 88 -6.29 12.37 0.50
C PHE A 88 -4.78 12.34 0.82
N GLN A 89 -4.04 13.41 0.51
CA GLN A 89 -2.63 13.52 0.88
C GLN A 89 -2.42 13.49 2.40
N TYR A 90 -3.25 14.20 3.19
CA TYR A 90 -3.20 14.12 4.65
C TYR A 90 -3.48 12.71 5.17
N VAL A 91 -4.47 12.03 4.58
CA VAL A 91 -4.79 10.63 4.92
C VAL A 91 -3.60 9.72 4.61
N ILE A 92 -2.93 9.90 3.46
CA ILE A 92 -1.74 9.13 3.07
C ILE A 92 -0.61 9.25 4.11
N TYR A 93 -0.34 10.46 4.62
CA TYR A 93 0.67 10.68 5.65
C TYR A 93 0.33 10.00 6.98
N GLY A 94 -0.95 10.05 7.37
CA GLY A 94 -1.45 9.35 8.56
C GLY A 94 -1.33 7.83 8.43
N LEU A 95 -1.71 7.29 7.26
CA LEU A 95 -1.62 5.86 6.97
C LEU A 95 -0.17 5.36 6.98
N ALA A 96 0.77 6.09 6.37
CA ALA A 96 2.18 5.72 6.38
C ALA A 96 2.72 5.56 7.81
N SER A 97 2.43 6.53 8.67
CA SER A 97 2.85 6.53 10.07
C SER A 97 2.20 5.39 10.87
N PHE A 98 0.89 5.19 10.69
CA PHE A 98 0.13 4.14 11.36
C PHE A 98 0.64 2.75 10.99
N PHE A 99 0.77 2.44 9.69
CA PHE A 99 1.24 1.12 9.24
C PHE A 99 2.70 0.85 9.61
N PHE A 100 3.54 1.89 9.66
CA PHE A 100 4.92 1.76 10.15
C PHE A 100 4.94 1.32 11.62
N LEU A 101 4.22 2.01 12.51
CA LEU A 101 4.14 1.63 13.92
C LEU A 101 3.46 0.27 14.12
N PHE A 102 2.36 0.03 13.41
CA PHE A 102 1.61 -1.21 13.49
C PHE A 102 2.44 -2.42 13.01
N GLY A 103 3.22 -2.26 11.94
CA GLY A 103 4.13 -3.30 11.46
C GLY A 103 5.22 -3.66 12.48
N ILE A 104 5.78 -2.66 13.19
CA ILE A 104 6.73 -2.92 14.29
C ILE A 104 6.05 -3.72 15.40
N LEU A 105 4.83 -3.33 15.81
CA LEU A 105 4.08 -4.01 16.86
C LEU A 105 3.73 -5.46 16.49
N LEU A 106 3.30 -5.71 15.25
CA LEU A 106 3.00 -7.06 14.75
C LEU A 106 4.27 -7.92 14.61
N LEU A 107 5.39 -7.31 14.19
CA LEU A 107 6.66 -8.02 14.13
C LEU A 107 7.13 -8.42 15.54
N ALA A 108 7.06 -7.49 16.50
CA ALA A 108 7.36 -7.75 17.90
C ALA A 108 6.46 -8.86 18.47
N GLU A 109 5.15 -8.82 18.19
CA GLU A 109 4.21 -9.88 18.57
C GLU A 109 4.63 -11.24 18.00
N GLY A 110 5.04 -11.28 16.73
CA GLY A 110 5.55 -12.49 16.08
C GLY A 110 6.75 -13.08 16.82
N PHE A 111 7.70 -12.25 17.26
CA PHE A 111 8.84 -12.71 18.07
C PHE A 111 8.36 -13.23 19.44
N TYR A 112 7.45 -12.53 20.11
CA TYR A 112 6.93 -12.93 21.42
C TYR A 112 6.05 -14.18 21.39
N THR A 113 5.36 -14.45 20.28
CA THR A 113 4.47 -15.61 20.15
C THR A 113 5.15 -16.84 19.56
N THR A 114 6.34 -16.70 18.98
CA THR A 114 7.13 -17.82 18.47
C THR A 114 7.51 -18.79 19.59
N SER A 115 7.24 -20.08 19.38
CA SER A 115 7.47 -21.15 20.36
C SER A 115 8.95 -21.31 20.75
N ALA A 116 9.88 -21.10 19.82
CA ALA A 116 11.31 -21.16 20.06
C ALA A 116 11.80 -20.10 21.07
N VAL A 117 11.23 -18.89 21.03
CA VAL A 117 11.55 -17.81 22.00
C VAL A 117 11.06 -18.18 23.39
N LYS A 118 9.85 -18.73 23.51
CA LYS A 118 9.30 -19.15 24.82
C LYS A 118 10.03 -20.33 25.44
N GLN A 119 10.54 -21.27 24.65
CA GLN A 119 11.38 -22.35 25.16
C GLN A 119 12.74 -21.84 25.70
N SER A 120 13.28 -20.76 25.13
CA SER A 120 14.58 -20.21 25.54
C SER A 120 14.52 -19.28 26.75
N PHE A 121 13.41 -18.56 26.96
CA PHE A 121 13.24 -17.59 28.07
C PHE A 121 12.45 -18.15 29.27
N GLY A 122 12.14 -19.45 29.26
CA GLY A 122 11.25 -20.09 30.23
C GLY A 122 9.78 -19.72 30.00
N GLU A 123 8.85 -20.50 30.56
CA GLU A 123 7.42 -20.18 30.55
C GLU A 123 7.17 -18.85 31.28
N PHE A 124 7.33 -17.72 30.57
CA PHE A 124 6.60 -16.52 30.90
C PHE A 124 5.13 -16.92 30.85
N ARG A 125 4.56 -17.16 32.03
CA ARG A 125 3.14 -17.46 32.23
C ARG A 125 2.38 -16.51 31.32
N SER A 126 1.83 -17.02 30.23
CA SER A 126 1.03 -16.23 29.30
C SER A 126 -0.16 -15.76 30.10
N THR A 127 -0.03 -14.59 30.73
CA THR A 127 -1.07 -14.01 31.56
C THR A 127 -2.30 -13.85 30.66
N GLN A 128 -3.49 -13.91 31.26
CA GLN A 128 -4.75 -13.72 30.53
C GLN A 128 -4.72 -12.42 29.70
N CYS A 129 -3.96 -11.41 30.16
CA CYS A 129 -3.68 -10.16 29.45
C CYS A 129 -2.92 -10.37 28.13
N GLY A 130 -1.83 -11.16 28.09
CA GLY A 130 -1.08 -11.41 26.86
C GLY A 130 -1.89 -12.13 25.77
N ARG A 131 -2.82 -13.02 26.17
CA ARG A 131 -3.75 -13.68 25.23
C ARG A 131 -4.81 -12.70 24.70
N CYS A 132 -5.27 -11.78 25.54
CA CYS A 132 -6.19 -10.72 25.13
C CYS A 132 -5.52 -9.79 24.12
N LEU A 133 -4.27 -9.38 24.39
CA LEU A 133 -3.51 -8.48 23.53
C LEU A 133 -3.20 -9.08 22.15
N SER A 134 -2.79 -10.35 22.08
CA SER A 134 -2.60 -11.06 20.80
C SER A 134 -3.92 -11.21 20.03
N LEU A 135 -5.03 -11.51 20.72
CA LEU A 135 -6.36 -11.55 20.09
C LEU A 135 -6.77 -10.19 19.52
N THR A 136 -6.49 -9.09 20.24
CA THR A 136 -6.75 -7.72 19.75
C THR A 136 -5.97 -7.44 18.47
N PHE A 137 -4.70 -7.82 18.38
CA PHE A 137 -3.92 -7.65 17.15
C PHE A 137 -4.50 -8.42 15.97
N ILE A 138 -4.97 -9.66 16.19
CA ILE A 138 -5.64 -10.45 15.14
C ILE A 138 -6.91 -9.74 14.65
N ILE A 139 -7.77 -9.29 15.58
CA ILE A 139 -9.02 -8.61 15.24
C ILE A 139 -8.75 -7.30 14.49
N VAL A 140 -7.81 -6.49 14.96
CA VAL A 140 -7.44 -5.23 14.30
C VAL A 140 -6.87 -5.49 12.91
N THR A 141 -5.97 -6.46 12.75
CA THR A 141 -5.41 -6.83 11.44
C THR A 141 -6.50 -7.33 10.48
N TYR A 142 -7.51 -8.03 10.99
CA TYR A 142 -8.63 -8.52 10.19
C TYR A 142 -9.50 -7.36 9.66
N ILE A 143 -9.84 -6.42 10.53
CA ILE A 143 -10.60 -5.22 10.15
C ILE A 143 -9.79 -4.41 9.13
N LEU A 144 -8.48 -4.24 9.36
CA LEU A 144 -7.60 -3.56 8.41
C LEU A 144 -7.54 -4.26 7.05
N ALA A 145 -7.45 -5.59 7.01
CA ALA A 145 -7.45 -6.35 5.76
C ALA A 145 -8.74 -6.13 4.96
N PHE A 146 -9.90 -6.10 5.64
CA PHE A 146 -11.19 -5.83 5.00
C PHE A 146 -11.28 -4.39 4.46
N ILE A 147 -10.85 -3.40 5.25
CA ILE A 147 -10.76 -2.00 4.79
C ILE A 147 -9.83 -1.89 3.57
N TRP A 148 -8.67 -2.57 3.63
CA TRP A 148 -7.68 -2.50 2.57
C TRP A 148 -8.11 -3.21 1.28
N LEU A 149 -8.99 -4.21 1.39
CA LEU A 149 -9.64 -4.81 0.23
C LEU A 149 -10.51 -3.78 -0.50
N ALA A 150 -11.26 -2.96 0.23
CA ALA A 150 -12.01 -1.85 -0.37
C ALA A 150 -11.08 -0.79 -0.98
N VAL A 151 -9.99 -0.42 -0.29
CA VAL A 151 -8.98 0.51 -0.85
C VAL A 151 -8.38 -0.02 -2.14
N PHE A 152 -8.04 -1.31 -2.20
CA PHE A 152 -7.52 -1.95 -3.40
C PHE A 152 -8.52 -1.91 -4.56
N ALA A 153 -9.79 -2.20 -4.29
CA ALA A 153 -10.85 -2.12 -5.30
C ALA A 153 -11.07 -0.68 -5.81
N LEU A 154 -11.09 0.31 -4.91
CA LEU A 154 -11.27 1.71 -5.27
C LEU A 154 -10.06 2.31 -6.00
N ALA A 155 -8.85 1.84 -5.69
CA ALA A 155 -7.62 2.25 -6.38
C ALA A 155 -7.60 1.81 -7.86
N ALA A 156 -8.45 0.84 -8.26
CA ALA A 156 -8.59 0.46 -9.66
C ALA A 156 -9.31 1.53 -10.51
N ILE A 157 -10.12 2.41 -9.91
CA ILE A 157 -10.89 3.44 -10.62
C ILE A 157 -9.99 4.41 -11.41
N PRO A 158 -8.98 5.09 -10.79
CA PRO A 158 -8.10 5.99 -11.53
C PRO A 158 -7.24 5.25 -12.57
N VAL A 159 -6.80 4.02 -12.28
CA VAL A 159 -6.06 3.19 -13.25
C VAL A 159 -6.93 2.88 -14.46
N PHE A 160 -8.19 2.52 -14.24
CA PHE A 160 -9.13 2.22 -15.32
C PHE A 160 -9.40 3.47 -16.17
N PHE A 161 -9.56 4.65 -15.56
CA PHE A 161 -9.72 5.90 -16.30
C PHE A 161 -8.53 6.17 -17.23
N LEU A 162 -7.31 6.15 -16.69
CA LEU A 162 -6.10 6.43 -17.45
C LEU A 162 -5.80 5.37 -18.51
N PHE A 163 -6.12 4.10 -18.23
CA PHE A 163 -6.05 3.03 -19.23
C PHE A 163 -6.97 3.31 -20.42
N ASN A 164 -8.24 3.66 -20.18
CA ASN A 164 -9.14 4.03 -21.28
C ASN A 164 -8.62 5.25 -22.05
N MET A 165 -8.00 6.22 -21.35
CA MET A 165 -7.43 7.41 -21.97
C MET A 165 -6.24 7.06 -22.87
N GLU A 166 -5.34 6.19 -22.42
CA GLU A 166 -4.23 5.67 -23.22
C GLU A 166 -4.73 4.94 -24.48
N GLN A 167 -5.73 4.06 -24.34
CA GLN A 167 -6.33 3.37 -25.50
C GLN A 167 -6.92 4.36 -26.50
N THR A 168 -7.56 5.42 -26.00
CA THR A 168 -8.12 6.49 -26.83
C THR A 168 -7.01 7.31 -27.51
N CYS A 169 -5.91 7.58 -26.80
CA CYS A 169 -4.72 8.25 -27.32
C CYS A 169 -4.07 7.49 -28.46
N HIS A 170 -3.93 6.16 -28.33
CA HIS A 170 -3.38 5.31 -29.38
C HIS A 170 -4.22 5.39 -30.66
N ASN A 171 -5.55 5.29 -30.53
CA ASN A 171 -6.47 5.40 -31.65
C ASN A 171 -6.36 6.77 -32.34
N ILE A 172 -6.39 7.87 -31.57
CA ILE A 172 -6.30 9.23 -32.13
C ILE A 172 -4.98 9.46 -32.87
N ASN A 173 -3.84 8.99 -32.35
CA ASN A 173 -2.54 9.18 -32.99
C ASN A 173 -2.50 8.49 -34.37
N LEU A 174 -3.00 7.26 -34.49
CA LEU A 174 -3.11 6.55 -35.77
C LEU A 174 -4.03 7.28 -36.75
N LEU A 175 -5.17 7.77 -36.26
CA LEU A 175 -6.15 8.48 -37.07
C LEU A 175 -5.62 9.84 -37.58
N VAL A 176 -4.81 10.55 -36.80
CA VAL A 176 -4.16 11.82 -37.21
C VAL A 176 -3.10 11.59 -38.29
N GLU A 177 -2.37 10.47 -38.23
CA GLU A 177 -1.36 10.13 -39.25
C GLU A 177 -2.00 9.64 -40.56
N THR A 178 -3.12 8.92 -40.47
CA THR A 178 -3.78 8.29 -41.64
C THR A 178 -4.79 9.21 -42.34
N THR A 179 -5.39 10.17 -41.63
CA THR A 179 -6.42 11.06 -42.19
C THR A 179 -6.21 12.51 -41.73
N PRO A 180 -5.75 13.44 -42.60
CA PRO A 180 -5.45 14.82 -42.21
C PRO A 180 -6.70 15.72 -42.08
N SER A 181 -7.92 15.18 -42.23
CA SER A 181 -9.15 15.96 -42.14
C SER A 181 -9.58 16.22 -40.69
N ILE A 182 -9.25 17.42 -40.19
CA ILE A 182 -9.50 17.97 -38.85
C ILE A 182 -10.93 17.77 -38.31
N ASN A 183 -11.93 17.65 -39.19
CA ASN A 183 -13.35 17.59 -38.81
C ASN A 183 -13.83 16.17 -38.43
N GLN A 184 -13.07 15.12 -38.76
CA GLN A 184 -13.47 13.73 -38.50
C GLN A 184 -13.06 13.20 -37.12
N HIS A 185 -12.23 13.90 -36.36
CA HIS A 185 -11.69 13.41 -35.08
C HIS A 185 -12.38 14.03 -33.85
N SER A 186 -13.31 14.95 -34.06
CA SER A 186 -14.01 15.70 -33.00
C SER A 186 -15.00 14.84 -32.19
N TRP A 187 -15.37 13.65 -32.68
CA TRP A 187 -16.27 12.72 -31.99
C TRP A 187 -15.56 11.85 -30.94
N ILE A 188 -14.23 11.71 -31.02
CA ILE A 188 -13.45 10.97 -30.02
C ILE A 188 -13.13 11.94 -28.87
N CYS A 189 -13.78 11.70 -27.74
CA CYS A 189 -13.71 12.56 -26.57
C CYS A 189 -13.54 11.73 -25.31
N MET A 190 -12.77 12.26 -24.37
CA MET A 190 -12.74 11.79 -22.99
C MET A 190 -13.48 12.77 -22.09
N ASP A 191 -14.47 12.28 -21.36
CA ASP A 191 -15.26 13.05 -20.39
C ASP A 191 -14.84 12.68 -18.97
N ALA A 192 -14.16 13.60 -18.29
CA ALA A 192 -13.66 13.37 -16.93
C ALA A 192 -14.80 13.34 -15.88
N ARG A 193 -15.98 13.86 -16.22
CA ARG A 193 -17.15 13.90 -15.30
C ARG A 193 -17.78 12.53 -15.10
N GLN A 194 -17.71 11.66 -16.12
CA GLN A 194 -18.24 10.29 -16.04
C GLN A 194 -17.52 9.44 -14.97
N TYR A 195 -16.27 9.79 -14.67
CA TYR A 195 -15.43 9.12 -13.69
C TYR A 195 -15.43 9.81 -12.32
N GLY A 196 -16.24 10.86 -12.15
CA GLY A 196 -16.35 11.61 -10.89
C GLY A 196 -15.15 12.49 -10.56
N LEU A 197 -14.25 12.76 -11.52
CA LEU A 197 -13.09 13.64 -11.32
C LEU A 197 -13.50 15.12 -11.24
N LEU A 198 -14.51 15.52 -12.04
CA LEU A 198 -15.07 16.87 -12.04
C LEU A 198 -16.59 16.83 -11.81
N PRO A 199 -17.17 17.88 -11.19
CA PRO A 199 -18.62 18.00 -11.09
C PRO A 199 -19.27 18.09 -12.47
N TRP A 200 -20.53 17.63 -12.60
CA TRP A 200 -21.29 17.63 -13.86
C TRP A 200 -21.42 19.02 -14.51
N ASN A 201 -21.32 20.07 -13.69
CA ASN A 201 -21.40 21.47 -14.09
C ASN A 201 -20.08 22.04 -14.66
N ALA A 202 -18.98 21.29 -14.60
CA ALA A 202 -17.69 21.77 -15.10
C ALA A 202 -17.69 21.92 -16.63
N LEU A 203 -17.30 23.09 -17.12
CA LEU A 203 -17.11 23.39 -18.55
C LEU A 203 -15.62 23.67 -18.84
N PRO A 204 -15.02 23.04 -19.86
CA PRO A 204 -15.60 22.10 -20.81
C PRO A 204 -15.81 20.67 -20.26
N GLY A 205 -15.09 20.24 -19.21
CA GLY A 205 -15.26 18.92 -18.56
C GLY A 205 -14.90 17.70 -19.42
N LYS A 206 -14.68 17.90 -20.73
CA LYS A 206 -14.29 16.89 -21.71
C LYS A 206 -13.17 17.41 -22.61
N ALA A 207 -12.29 16.51 -23.03
CA ALA A 207 -11.22 16.78 -24.00
C ALA A 207 -11.45 15.95 -25.27
N CYS A 208 -11.41 16.57 -26.46
CA CYS A 208 -11.77 15.93 -27.73
C CYS A 208 -10.74 16.21 -28.84
N GLY A 209 -10.63 15.29 -29.81
CA GLY A 209 -9.90 15.49 -31.06
C GLY A 209 -8.44 15.93 -30.89
N THR A 210 -8.03 16.98 -31.59
CA THR A 210 -6.64 17.49 -31.56
C THR A 210 -6.20 18.01 -30.19
N TYR A 211 -7.14 18.50 -29.38
CA TYR A 211 -6.86 18.89 -28.01
C TYR A 211 -6.52 17.67 -27.14
N LEU A 212 -7.28 16.58 -27.26
CA LEU A 212 -6.96 15.32 -26.60
C LEU A 212 -5.61 14.76 -27.10
N ALA A 213 -5.35 14.82 -28.42
CA ALA A 213 -4.06 14.41 -28.99
C ALA A 213 -2.86 15.17 -28.41
N SER A 214 -3.04 16.45 -28.06
CA SER A 214 -1.98 17.25 -27.43
C SER A 214 -1.68 16.77 -26.00
N ILE A 215 -2.70 16.36 -25.24
CA ILE A 215 -2.54 15.77 -23.91
C ILE A 215 -1.84 14.41 -24.01
N CYS A 216 -2.20 13.60 -25.00
CA CYS A 216 -1.59 12.28 -25.24
C CYS A 216 -0.08 12.31 -25.55
N LYS A 217 0.48 13.48 -25.87
CA LYS A 217 1.91 13.68 -26.14
C LYS A 217 2.68 14.17 -24.91
N THR A 218 2.01 14.53 -23.83
CA THR A 218 2.69 15.06 -22.64
C THR A 218 3.26 13.92 -21.81
N SER A 219 4.46 14.12 -21.29
CA SER A 219 5.08 13.18 -20.35
C SER A 219 4.33 13.12 -19.02
N GLU A 220 3.65 14.20 -18.63
CA GLU A 220 2.86 14.28 -17.39
C GLU A 220 1.77 13.21 -17.32
N PHE A 221 1.09 12.94 -18.44
CA PHE A 221 0.06 11.91 -18.52
C PHE A 221 0.64 10.51 -18.25
N TYR A 222 1.74 10.15 -18.92
CA TYR A 222 2.37 8.82 -18.75
C TYR A 222 2.94 8.63 -17.34
N VAL A 223 3.59 9.66 -16.79
CA VAL A 223 4.10 9.59 -15.41
C VAL A 223 2.95 9.43 -14.41
N THR A 224 1.84 10.16 -14.60
CA THR A 224 0.65 10.02 -13.75
C THR A 224 0.07 8.61 -13.84
N TYR A 225 0.01 8.04 -15.05
CA TYR A 225 -0.47 6.68 -15.29
C TYR A 225 0.38 5.63 -14.58
N ASP A 226 1.70 5.68 -14.76
CA ASP A 226 2.63 4.76 -14.12
C ASP A 226 2.58 4.85 -12.58
N LEU A 227 2.45 6.07 -12.04
CA LEU A 227 2.32 6.28 -10.59
C LEU A 227 1.02 5.68 -10.04
N TYR A 228 -0.11 5.79 -10.76
CA TYR A 228 -1.35 5.14 -10.33
C TYR A 228 -1.29 3.62 -10.41
N ILE A 229 -0.62 3.05 -11.42
CA ILE A 229 -0.37 1.59 -11.50
C ILE A 229 0.49 1.15 -10.31
N ALA A 230 1.58 1.88 -10.02
CA ALA A 230 2.46 1.57 -8.91
C ALA A 230 1.73 1.68 -7.56
N ALA A 231 0.87 2.70 -7.40
CA ALA A 231 0.03 2.83 -6.21
C ALA A 231 -0.95 1.66 -6.08
N PHE A 232 -1.62 1.26 -7.15
CA PHE A 232 -2.53 0.11 -7.18
C PHE A 232 -1.81 -1.20 -6.81
N ALA A 233 -0.63 -1.44 -7.39
CA ALA A 233 0.22 -2.58 -7.02
C ALA A 233 0.64 -2.53 -5.54
N GLY A 234 1.01 -1.35 -5.03
CA GLY A 234 1.31 -1.12 -3.62
C GLY A 234 0.14 -1.49 -2.71
N ALA A 235 -1.09 -1.08 -3.05
CA ALA A 235 -2.29 -1.47 -2.31
C ALA A 235 -2.48 -2.99 -2.26
N GLY A 236 -2.26 -3.68 -3.39
CA GLY A 236 -2.34 -5.14 -3.46
C GLY A 236 -1.27 -5.85 -2.63
N ILE A 237 -0.03 -5.33 -2.63
CA ILE A 237 1.07 -5.87 -1.83
C ILE A 237 0.79 -5.69 -0.33
N THR A 238 0.29 -4.53 0.09
CA THR A 238 -0.12 -4.32 1.49
C THR A 238 -1.26 -5.25 1.89
N LEU A 239 -2.25 -5.46 1.00
CA LEU A 239 -3.35 -6.40 1.25
C LEU A 239 -2.82 -7.82 1.47
N LEU A 240 -1.91 -8.27 0.60
CA LEU A 240 -1.24 -9.57 0.75
C LEU A 240 -0.48 -9.65 2.08
N ALA A 241 0.24 -8.60 2.46
CA ALA A 241 0.96 -8.55 3.73
C ALA A 241 0.01 -8.69 4.94
N LEU A 242 -1.14 -8.01 4.93
CA LEU A 242 -2.16 -8.12 5.98
C LEU A 242 -2.72 -9.53 6.08
N PHE A 243 -2.96 -10.22 4.96
CA PHE A 243 -3.36 -11.63 4.98
C PHE A 243 -2.25 -12.53 5.54
N LEU A 244 -0.99 -12.31 5.17
CA LEU A 244 0.14 -13.06 5.73
C LEU A 244 0.26 -12.86 7.24
N TYR A 245 0.09 -11.64 7.74
CA TYR A 245 0.03 -11.38 9.18
C TYR A 245 -1.13 -12.11 9.85
N LEU A 246 -2.32 -12.13 9.25
CA LEU A 246 -3.46 -12.87 9.78
C LEU A 246 -3.13 -14.37 9.90
N PHE A 247 -2.58 -14.99 8.86
CA PHE A 247 -2.20 -16.40 8.90
C PHE A 247 -1.12 -16.67 9.97
N ALA A 248 -0.07 -15.85 10.02
CA ALA A 248 1.03 -16.04 10.95
C ALA A 248 0.59 -15.87 12.42
N THR A 249 -0.12 -14.79 12.72
CA THR A 249 -0.59 -14.47 14.09
C THR A 249 -1.64 -15.47 14.57
N THR A 250 -2.59 -15.87 13.72
CA THR A 250 -3.61 -16.88 14.08
C THR A 250 -3.00 -18.25 14.29
N TYR A 251 -2.03 -18.67 13.46
CA TYR A 251 -1.30 -19.91 13.65
C TYR A 251 -0.57 -19.92 14.99
N ASN A 252 0.21 -18.87 15.28
CA ASN A 252 0.93 -18.75 16.54
C ASN A 252 -0.03 -18.75 17.74
N TYR A 253 -1.14 -18.02 17.66
CA TYR A 253 -2.17 -18.01 18.70
C TYR A 253 -2.80 -19.40 18.92
N ALA A 254 -3.09 -20.14 17.86
CA ALA A 254 -3.65 -21.49 17.94
C ALA A 254 -2.67 -22.49 18.56
N VAL A 255 -1.40 -22.47 18.16
CA VAL A 255 -0.34 -23.30 18.73
C VAL A 255 -0.18 -23.01 20.22
N LEU A 256 -0.17 -21.73 20.62
CA LEU A 256 -0.09 -21.34 22.03
C LEU A 256 -1.29 -21.83 22.85
N ARG A 257 -2.49 -21.80 22.28
CA ARG A 257 -3.70 -22.32 22.93
C ARG A 257 -3.64 -23.84 23.09
N PHE A 258 -3.08 -24.55 22.11
CA PHE A 258 -2.93 -26.00 22.15
C PHE A 258 -1.88 -26.45 23.18
N LEU A 259 -0.69 -25.85 23.17
CA LEU A 259 0.37 -26.14 24.14
C LEU A 259 -0.09 -25.83 25.58
N GLY A 260 -0.76 -24.69 25.78
CA GLY A 260 -1.31 -24.32 27.09
C GLY A 260 -2.44 -25.23 27.60
N ARG A 261 -3.10 -26.02 26.74
CA ARG A 261 -4.12 -27.01 27.14
C ARG A 261 -3.52 -28.35 27.53
N LYS A 262 -2.42 -28.75 26.91
CA LYS A 262 -1.81 -30.06 27.15
C LYS A 262 -1.02 -30.14 28.45
N GLY A 263 -0.76 -29.02 29.13
CA GLY A 263 0.04 -29.00 30.36
C GLY A 263 1.43 -29.63 30.18
N VAL A 264 1.90 -29.72 28.92
CA VAL A 264 3.21 -30.26 28.58
C VAL A 264 4.19 -29.15 28.91
N ARG A 265 4.78 -29.29 30.10
CA ARG A 265 5.95 -28.57 30.58
C ARG A 265 7.16 -28.84 29.68
#